data_AF-A0A2E1DXQ4-F1
#
_entry.id   AF-A0A2E1DXQ4-F1
#
_cell.length_a   1.000
_cell.length_b   1.000
_cell.length_c   1.000
_cell.angle_alpha   90.00
_cell.angle_beta   90.00
_cell.angle_gamma   90.00
#
_symmetry.space_group_name_H-M   'P 1'
#
loop_
_entity.id
_entity.type
_entity.pdbx_description
1 polymer ?
#
loop_
_entity_poly.entity_id
_entity_poly.type
_entity_poly.pdbx_seq_one_letter_code
_entity_poly.pdbx_strand_id
1 'polypeptide(L)'
;LKKNSKINTGFLQNNNKTMLHVRRGDFVKNNWNLDSSFYKKGLEIINNNGEFDFDIFTDDPKWVSQQSIFHKASNVYYQKTSQSLDSGNFDNMDDRDETVSTFSKMLCYKHFVVGNSSFAFWAAFLKGKNDSVVVVPEPWFKNNDHPVLKKIDWHTVRNV
;
A
#
# COMPACT_ATOMS: atom_id res chain seq x y z
N LEU A 1 6.95 -12.25 14.12
CA LEU A 1 5.95 -13.00 13.31
C LEU A 1 5.45 -14.26 14.03
N LYS A 2 6.31 -15.23 14.39
CA LYS A 2 5.91 -16.54 14.96
C LYS A 2 4.95 -16.53 16.18
N LYS A 3 4.91 -15.45 16.97
CA LYS A 3 4.06 -15.34 18.17
C LYS A 3 2.62 -14.87 17.88
N ASN A 4 2.32 -14.36 16.68
CA ASN A 4 0.97 -13.94 16.30
C ASN A 4 0.48 -14.80 15.15
N SER A 5 -0.56 -15.61 15.40
CA SER A 5 -1.10 -16.57 14.43
C SER A 5 -1.62 -15.90 13.16
N LYS A 6 -2.38 -14.79 13.27
CA LYS A 6 -2.91 -14.04 12.12
C LYS A 6 -1.77 -13.57 11.20
N ILE A 7 -0.75 -12.93 11.77
CA ILE A 7 0.40 -12.44 11.00
C ILE A 7 1.20 -13.59 10.38
N ASN A 8 1.40 -14.68 11.11
CA ASN A 8 2.10 -15.85 10.62
C ASN A 8 1.36 -16.51 9.44
N THR A 9 0.04 -16.62 9.51
CA THR A 9 -0.80 -17.15 8.42
C THR A 9 -0.64 -16.33 7.15
N GLY A 10 -0.76 -15.00 7.24
CA GLY A 10 -0.59 -14.11 6.08
C GLY A 10 0.82 -14.20 5.47
N PHE A 11 1.84 -14.24 6.31
CA PHE A 11 3.23 -14.35 5.87
C PHE A 11 3.53 -15.66 5.10
N LEU A 12 2.95 -16.77 5.54
CA LEU A 12 3.13 -18.09 4.92
C LEU A 12 2.33 -18.25 3.62
N GLN A 13 1.26 -17.47 3.43
CA GLN A 13 0.53 -17.44 2.16
C GLN A 13 1.34 -16.73 1.09
N ASN A 14 1.14 -17.11 -0.17
CA ASN A 14 1.75 -16.44 -1.30
C ASN A 14 0.80 -16.48 -2.49
N ASN A 15 0.45 -15.32 -3.00
CA ASN A 15 -0.20 -15.16 -4.29
C ASN A 15 0.81 -14.52 -5.26
N ASN A 16 0.60 -14.69 -6.57
CA ASN A 16 1.43 -14.03 -7.59
C ASN A 16 0.91 -12.61 -7.92
N LYS A 17 0.07 -12.01 -7.06
CA LYS A 17 -0.55 -10.71 -7.30
C LYS A 17 0.33 -9.57 -6.81
N THR A 18 -0.08 -8.38 -7.20
CA THR A 18 0.49 -7.11 -6.77
C THR A 18 -0.36 -6.47 -5.68
N MET A 19 0.28 -6.05 -4.59
CA MET A 19 -0.31 -5.16 -3.61
C MET A 19 -0.07 -3.71 -4.04
N LEU A 20 -1.12 -2.91 -4.19
CA LEU A 20 -1.03 -1.46 -4.37
C LEU A 20 -1.47 -0.76 -3.09
N HIS A 21 -0.67 0.16 -2.54
CA HIS A 21 -1.06 0.94 -1.36
C HIS A 21 -1.25 2.42 -1.67
N VAL A 22 -2.47 2.91 -1.45
CA VAL A 22 -2.85 4.31 -1.63
C VAL A 22 -3.10 4.94 -0.26
N ARG A 23 -2.20 5.83 0.18
CA ARG A 23 -2.34 6.59 1.44
C ARG A 23 -2.74 8.02 1.15
N ARG A 24 -3.86 8.47 1.73
CA ARG A 24 -4.41 9.80 1.51
C ARG A 24 -4.76 10.51 2.81
N GLY A 25 -5.87 10.21 3.50
CA GLY A 25 -6.23 10.74 4.82
C GLY A 25 -5.52 12.04 5.27
N ASP A 26 -4.70 11.94 6.32
CA ASP A 26 -3.81 13.02 6.80
C ASP A 26 -2.67 13.37 5.83
N PHE A 27 -2.25 12.49 4.93
CA PHE A 27 -1.27 12.81 3.89
C PHE A 27 -1.78 13.89 2.93
N VAL A 28 -3.08 13.92 2.61
CA VAL A 28 -3.68 15.00 1.81
C VAL A 28 -3.67 16.30 2.61
N LYS A 29 -4.00 16.25 3.91
CA LYS A 29 -3.98 17.42 4.80
C LYS A 29 -2.57 18.03 4.91
N ASN A 30 -1.53 17.20 4.89
CA ASN A 30 -0.13 17.60 4.98
C ASN A 30 0.56 17.78 3.61
N ASN A 31 -0.17 17.65 2.50
CA ASN A 31 0.38 17.70 1.13
C ASN A 31 1.53 16.69 0.87
N TRP A 32 1.43 15.52 1.49
CA TRP A 32 2.35 14.38 1.33
C TRP A 32 1.79 13.28 0.43
N ASN A 33 0.54 13.38 -0.01
CA ASN A 33 -0.07 12.37 -0.86
C ASN A 33 0.67 12.24 -2.19
N LEU A 34 0.75 11.02 -2.69
CA LEU A 34 1.26 10.74 -4.03
C LEU A 34 0.22 11.11 -5.08
N ASP A 35 0.69 11.52 -6.25
CA ASP A 35 -0.16 11.75 -7.41
C ASP A 35 -0.60 10.42 -8.07
N SER A 36 -1.74 10.44 -8.77
CA SER A 36 -2.23 9.29 -9.53
C SER A 36 -1.18 8.71 -10.50
N SER A 37 -0.32 9.57 -11.07
CA SER A 37 0.75 9.17 -11.99
C SER A 37 1.83 8.30 -11.35
N PHE A 38 2.08 8.41 -10.05
CA PHE A 38 2.97 7.50 -9.33
C PHE A 38 2.45 6.06 -9.43
N TYR A 39 1.17 5.87 -9.11
CA TYR A 39 0.53 4.55 -9.12
C TYR A 39 0.48 3.98 -10.53
N LYS A 40 0.13 4.81 -11.53
CA LYS A 40 0.12 4.41 -12.94
C LYS A 40 1.49 3.86 -13.38
N LYS A 41 2.56 4.62 -13.16
CA LYS A 41 3.92 4.22 -13.54
C LYS A 41 4.39 2.98 -12.76
N GLY A 42 4.05 2.88 -11.48
CA GLY A 42 4.39 1.70 -10.69
C GLY A 42 3.72 0.42 -11.19
N LEU A 43 2.45 0.52 -11.59
CA LEU A 43 1.73 -0.57 -12.21
C LEU A 43 2.31 -0.93 -13.59
N GLU A 44 2.72 0.06 -14.38
CA GLU A 44 3.41 -0.15 -15.67
C GLU A 44 4.73 -0.91 -15.51
N ILE A 45 5.54 -0.58 -14.50
CA ILE A 45 6.82 -1.28 -14.20
C ILE A 45 6.59 -2.76 -13.85
N ILE A 46 5.49 -3.07 -13.17
CA ILE A 46 5.14 -4.45 -12.80
C ILE A 46 4.59 -5.21 -14.01
N ASN A 47 3.85 -4.54 -14.89
CA ASN A 47 3.20 -5.15 -16.04
C ASN A 47 4.16 -5.44 -17.21
N ASN A 48 5.19 -6.25 -16.99
CA ASN A 48 6.20 -6.53 -18.02
C ASN A 48 5.72 -7.44 -19.17
N ASN A 49 4.59 -8.16 -19.06
CA ASN A 49 4.14 -9.15 -20.06
C ASN A 49 2.62 -9.15 -20.38
N GLY A 50 1.85 -8.14 -19.97
CA GLY A 50 0.52 -7.89 -20.52
C GLY A 50 -0.69 -8.28 -19.65
N GLU A 51 -0.52 -9.13 -18.64
CA GLU A 51 -1.56 -9.39 -17.63
C GLU A 51 -0.95 -9.44 -16.23
N PHE A 52 -1.49 -8.64 -15.32
CA PHE A 52 -1.10 -8.65 -13.92
C PHE A 52 -2.32 -8.31 -13.05
N ASP A 53 -2.50 -9.10 -11.99
CA ASP A 53 -3.55 -8.90 -11.00
C ASP A 53 -3.06 -8.03 -9.86
N PHE A 54 -3.89 -7.10 -9.42
CA PHE A 54 -3.58 -6.28 -8.26
C PHE A 54 -4.79 -6.01 -7.37
N ASP A 55 -4.52 -5.89 -6.08
CA ASP A 55 -5.48 -5.45 -5.07
C ASP A 55 -4.99 -4.15 -4.44
N ILE A 56 -5.92 -3.31 -4.02
CA ILE A 56 -5.64 -2.00 -3.44
C ILE A 56 -5.88 -2.04 -1.93
N PHE A 57 -4.95 -1.46 -1.16
CA PHE A 57 -5.12 -1.15 0.25
C PHE A 57 -5.13 0.37 0.39
N THR A 58 -6.16 0.93 1.01
CA THR A 58 -6.32 2.38 1.12
C THR A 58 -7.09 2.82 2.35
N ASP A 59 -6.85 4.05 2.77
CA ASP A 59 -7.61 4.79 3.75
C ASP A 59 -8.62 5.77 3.10
N ASP A 60 -8.65 5.86 1.78
CA ASP A 60 -9.55 6.75 1.02
C ASP A 60 -10.17 6.01 -0.19
N PRO A 61 -11.12 5.09 0.08
CA PRO A 61 -11.76 4.30 -0.97
C PRO A 61 -12.57 5.16 -1.95
N LYS A 62 -13.05 6.34 -1.51
CA LYS A 62 -13.81 7.27 -2.36
C LYS A 62 -12.91 7.90 -3.41
N TRP A 63 -11.70 8.34 -3.07
CA TRP A 63 -10.78 8.85 -4.07
C TRP A 63 -10.33 7.74 -5.02
N VAL A 64 -10.05 6.54 -4.50
CA VAL A 64 -9.67 5.38 -5.32
C VAL A 64 -10.74 5.05 -6.36
N SER A 65 -12.03 5.04 -5.99
CA SER A 65 -13.10 4.73 -6.95
C SER A 65 -13.30 5.79 -8.05
N GLN A 66 -12.74 6.98 -7.88
CA GLN A 66 -12.79 8.06 -8.88
C GLN A 66 -11.63 7.99 -9.89
N GLN A 67 -10.60 7.18 -9.64
CA GLN A 67 -9.43 7.09 -10.53
C GLN A 67 -9.58 5.90 -11.50
N SER A 68 -9.61 6.19 -12.80
CA SER A 68 -9.74 5.17 -13.85
C SER A 68 -8.63 4.12 -13.83
N ILE A 69 -7.42 4.49 -13.38
CA ILE A 69 -6.27 3.59 -13.26
C ILE A 69 -6.51 2.42 -12.26
N PHE A 70 -7.50 2.56 -11.38
CA PHE A 70 -7.82 1.55 -10.36
C PHE A 70 -9.01 0.67 -10.72
N HIS A 71 -9.73 0.94 -11.81
CA HIS A 71 -10.90 0.15 -12.20
C HIS A 71 -10.60 -1.32 -12.52
N LYS A 72 -9.33 -1.65 -12.80
CA LYS A 72 -8.88 -3.03 -13.02
C LYS A 72 -8.48 -3.78 -11.75
N ALA A 73 -8.52 -3.13 -10.58
CA ALA A 73 -8.20 -3.80 -9.32
C ALA A 73 -9.20 -4.92 -9.04
N SER A 74 -8.73 -6.10 -8.63
CA SER A 74 -9.64 -7.20 -8.28
C SER A 74 -10.39 -6.91 -6.97
N ASN A 75 -9.73 -6.24 -6.02
CA ASN A 75 -10.30 -5.86 -4.74
C ASN A 75 -9.77 -4.50 -4.26
N VAL A 76 -10.59 -3.82 -3.44
CA VAL A 76 -10.19 -2.63 -2.68
C VAL A 76 -10.47 -2.87 -1.20
N TYR A 77 -9.42 -2.88 -0.40
CA TYR A 77 -9.45 -3.05 1.05
C TYR A 77 -9.24 -1.70 1.74
N TYR A 78 -10.10 -1.40 2.71
CA TYR A 78 -10.03 -0.18 3.53
C TYR A 78 -10.58 -0.47 4.92
N GLN A 79 -10.09 0.27 5.93
CA GLN A 79 -10.59 0.13 7.30
C GLN A 79 -11.98 0.72 7.43
N LYS A 80 -12.91 -0.01 8.07
CA LYS A 80 -14.30 0.42 8.25
C LYS A 80 -14.50 1.21 9.54
N THR A 81 -13.72 0.91 10.57
CA THR A 81 -13.85 1.50 11.91
C THR A 81 -13.52 2.99 11.93
N SER A 82 -12.73 3.48 10.97
CA SER A 82 -12.41 4.90 10.81
C SER A 82 -13.58 5.76 10.29
N GLN A 83 -14.75 5.17 10.00
CA GLN A 83 -15.90 5.86 9.40
C GLN A 83 -17.15 5.96 10.31
N SER A 84 -17.10 5.58 11.59
CA SER A 84 -18.21 5.84 12.52
C SER A 84 -18.28 7.34 12.83
N LEU A 85 -18.97 8.09 11.99
CA LEU A 85 -19.10 9.55 12.01
C LEU A 85 -20.17 10.08 13.00
N ASP A 86 -20.73 9.25 13.88
CA ASP A 86 -21.88 9.62 14.71
C ASP A 86 -21.56 9.84 16.20
N SER A 87 -20.30 9.98 16.59
CA SER A 87 -19.96 10.29 17.97
C SER A 87 -18.77 11.23 18.00
N GLY A 88 -18.98 12.45 18.51
CA GLY A 88 -17.99 13.53 18.61
C GLY A 88 -16.78 13.26 19.51
N ASN A 89 -16.38 11.99 19.67
CA ASN A 89 -15.09 11.59 20.21
C ASN A 89 -14.14 11.37 19.04
N PHE A 90 -13.16 12.26 18.91
CA PHE A 90 -12.06 12.16 17.95
C PHE A 90 -11.05 11.05 18.27
N ASP A 91 -11.38 10.13 19.17
CA ASP A 91 -10.61 8.90 19.38
C ASP A 91 -11.06 7.83 18.35
N ASN A 92 -10.87 8.15 17.07
CA ASN A 92 -10.85 7.19 15.97
C ASN A 92 -9.60 6.31 16.14
N MET A 93 -9.53 5.49 17.20
CA MET A 93 -8.48 4.51 17.34
C MET A 93 -8.67 3.45 16.26
N ASP A 94 -7.67 3.31 15.40
CA ASP A 94 -7.57 2.15 14.50
C ASP A 94 -7.87 0.88 15.30
N ASP A 95 -8.84 0.10 14.86
CA ASP A 95 -9.12 -1.18 15.49
C ASP A 95 -7.87 -2.06 15.31
N ARG A 96 -7.26 -2.44 16.44
CA ARG A 96 -6.01 -3.21 16.45
C ARG A 96 -6.17 -4.51 15.67
N ASP A 97 -7.30 -5.19 15.81
CA ASP A 97 -7.54 -6.47 15.17
C ASP A 97 -7.77 -6.31 13.65
N GLU A 98 -8.43 -5.24 13.22
CA GLU A 98 -8.58 -4.85 11.82
C GLU A 98 -7.22 -4.48 11.21
N THR A 99 -6.42 -3.69 11.92
CA THR A 99 -5.05 -3.31 11.50
C THR A 99 -4.17 -4.55 11.35
N VAL A 100 -4.17 -5.45 12.33
CA VAL A 100 -3.41 -6.72 12.29
C VAL A 100 -3.90 -7.61 11.14
N SER A 101 -5.20 -7.68 10.91
CA SER A 101 -5.77 -8.49 9.82
C SER A 101 -5.45 -7.92 8.45
N THR A 102 -5.50 -6.59 8.31
CA THR A 102 -5.11 -5.86 7.10
C THR A 102 -3.64 -6.09 6.79
N PHE A 103 -2.77 -5.89 7.79
CA PHE A 103 -1.33 -6.11 7.62
C PHE A 103 -1.02 -7.57 7.30
N SER A 104 -1.68 -8.52 7.97
CA SER A 104 -1.57 -9.96 7.64
C SER A 104 -1.88 -10.20 6.16
N LYS A 105 -2.96 -9.61 5.64
CA LYS A 105 -3.34 -9.76 4.23
C LYS A 105 -2.32 -9.14 3.27
N MET A 106 -1.74 -7.99 3.61
CA MET A 106 -0.69 -7.36 2.81
C MET A 106 0.57 -8.25 2.69
N LEU A 107 0.81 -9.15 3.65
CA LEU A 107 1.93 -10.10 3.61
C LEU A 107 1.70 -11.29 2.66
N CYS A 108 0.53 -11.43 2.05
CA CYS A 108 0.23 -12.53 1.13
C CYS A 108 0.74 -12.29 -0.30
N TYR A 109 1.18 -11.08 -0.65
CA TYR A 109 1.46 -10.66 -2.03
C TYR A 109 2.92 -10.91 -2.45
N LYS A 110 3.13 -11.08 -3.76
CA LYS A 110 4.47 -11.24 -4.34
C LYS A 110 5.08 -9.93 -4.81
N HIS A 111 4.28 -9.07 -5.43
CA HIS A 111 4.73 -7.79 -6.00
C HIS A 111 4.09 -6.62 -5.26
N PHE A 112 4.72 -5.44 -5.30
CA PHE A 112 4.32 -4.32 -4.46
C PHE A 112 4.50 -2.97 -5.16
N VAL A 113 3.45 -2.15 -5.22
CA VAL A 113 3.52 -0.71 -5.43
C VAL A 113 3.18 -0.03 -4.12
N VAL A 114 4.18 0.52 -3.46
CA VAL A 114 4.12 0.96 -2.07
C VAL A 114 4.09 2.48 -2.04
N GLY A 115 3.02 3.06 -1.51
CA GLY A 115 2.99 4.49 -1.21
C GLY A 115 3.98 4.87 -0.10
N ASN A 116 4.15 6.17 0.18
CA ASN A 116 5.06 6.71 1.20
C ASN A 116 4.59 6.49 2.66
N SER A 117 4.10 5.30 2.96
CA SER A 117 3.61 4.88 4.28
C SER A 117 4.48 3.76 4.84
N SER A 118 4.89 3.89 6.10
CA SER A 118 5.64 2.86 6.83
C SER A 118 4.87 1.54 6.93
N PHE A 119 3.54 1.60 6.99
CA PHE A 119 2.66 0.43 7.06
C PHE A 119 2.83 -0.47 5.83
N ALA A 120 2.78 0.11 4.64
CA ALA A 120 2.99 -0.64 3.40
C ALA A 120 4.45 -0.96 3.12
N PHE A 121 5.37 -0.09 3.54
CA PHE A 121 6.81 -0.36 3.49
C PHE A 121 7.16 -1.66 4.21
N TRP A 122 6.68 -1.85 5.45
CA TRP A 122 7.01 -3.06 6.21
C TRP A 122 6.44 -4.33 5.59
N ALA A 123 5.26 -4.27 4.96
CA ALA A 123 4.73 -5.43 4.24
C ALA A 123 5.65 -5.84 3.08
N ALA A 124 6.02 -4.89 2.21
CA ALA A 124 6.92 -5.14 1.09
C ALA A 124 8.34 -5.51 1.54
N PHE A 125 8.86 -4.89 2.60
CA PHE A 125 10.19 -5.17 3.12
C PHE A 125 10.30 -6.61 3.65
N LEU A 126 9.29 -7.07 4.39
CA LEU A 126 9.26 -8.41 4.98
C LEU A 126 8.97 -9.49 3.92
N LYS A 127 8.10 -9.21 2.95
CA LYS A 127 7.61 -10.21 2.01
C LYS A 127 8.35 -10.22 0.67
N GLY A 128 8.86 -9.08 0.22
CA GLY A 128 9.57 -8.93 -1.03
C GLY A 128 10.86 -9.76 -1.07
N LYS A 129 10.99 -10.56 -2.12
CA LYS A 129 12.11 -11.46 -2.44
C LYS A 129 12.81 -11.02 -3.73
N ASN A 130 13.88 -11.69 -4.11
CA ASN A 130 14.64 -11.36 -5.33
C ASN A 130 13.82 -11.49 -6.63
N ASP A 131 12.76 -12.30 -6.63
CA ASP A 131 11.85 -12.45 -7.77
C ASP A 131 10.57 -11.58 -7.65
N SER A 132 10.50 -10.73 -6.62
CA SER A 132 9.47 -9.71 -6.46
C SER A 132 9.84 -8.46 -7.24
N VAL A 133 8.82 -7.75 -7.73
CA VAL A 133 8.96 -6.39 -8.25
C VAL A 133 8.36 -5.47 -7.20
N VAL A 134 9.18 -4.56 -6.66
CA VAL A 134 8.78 -3.59 -5.65
C VAL A 134 9.05 -2.19 -6.16
N VAL A 135 8.04 -1.34 -6.12
CA VAL A 135 8.09 0.06 -6.52
C VAL A 135 7.79 0.96 -5.33
N VAL A 136 8.64 1.96 -5.09
CA VAL A 136 8.49 2.97 -4.02
C VAL A 136 8.65 4.40 -4.57
N PRO A 137 8.14 5.43 -3.88
CA PRO A 137 8.30 6.83 -4.29
C PRO A 137 9.70 7.36 -4.00
N GLU A 138 10.17 8.27 -4.86
CA GLU A 138 11.44 8.99 -4.70
C GLU A 138 11.28 10.48 -5.08
N PRO A 139 11.51 11.44 -4.16
CA PRO A 139 11.80 11.26 -2.73
C PRO A 139 10.59 10.68 -1.96
N TRP A 140 10.83 10.19 -0.74
CA TRP A 140 9.78 9.59 0.08
C TRP A 140 8.65 10.57 0.40
N PHE A 141 9.00 11.82 0.72
CA PHE A 141 8.06 12.95 0.84
C PHE A 141 8.44 14.03 -0.16
N LYS A 142 7.44 14.72 -0.74
CA LYS A 142 7.69 15.85 -1.65
C LYS A 142 8.45 16.96 -0.92
N ASN A 143 9.34 17.63 -1.64
CA ASN A 143 10.06 18.82 -1.18
C ASN A 143 10.77 18.62 0.18
N ASN A 144 11.33 17.43 0.40
CA ASN A 144 12.02 17.07 1.63
C ASN A 144 13.25 16.23 1.30
N ASP A 145 14.32 16.37 2.09
CA ASP A 145 15.56 15.60 2.01
C ASP A 145 15.45 14.20 2.64
N HIS A 146 14.23 13.74 2.92
CA HIS A 146 14.00 12.41 3.49
C HIS A 146 14.54 11.33 2.54
N PRO A 147 15.37 10.40 3.04
CA PRO A 147 15.94 9.34 2.20
C PRO A 147 14.85 8.44 1.62
N VAL A 148 15.12 7.88 0.45
CA VAL A 148 14.24 6.87 -0.14
C VAL A 148 14.37 5.57 0.64
N LEU A 149 13.26 5.07 1.18
CA LEU A 149 13.24 3.77 1.85
C LEU A 149 13.12 2.66 0.80
N LYS A 150 14.23 1.98 0.51
CA LYS A 150 14.27 0.88 -0.45
C LYS A 150 15.35 -0.17 -0.18
N LYS A 151 15.16 -1.39 -0.70
CA LYS A 151 16.27 -2.32 -0.94
C LYS A 151 16.96 -1.98 -2.27
N ILE A 152 18.16 -2.51 -2.48
CA ILE A 152 19.01 -2.16 -3.63
C ILE A 152 18.37 -2.50 -4.99
N ASP A 153 17.57 -3.56 -5.02
CA ASP A 153 16.89 -4.14 -6.19
C ASP A 153 15.49 -3.55 -6.43
N TRP A 154 15.05 -2.61 -5.59
CA TRP A 154 13.72 -2.00 -5.73
C TRP A 154 13.72 -0.85 -6.72
N HIS A 155 12.64 -0.78 -7.50
CA HIS A 155 12.40 0.29 -8.45
C HIS A 155 11.87 1.54 -7.74
N THR A 156 12.17 2.70 -8.30
CA THR A 156 11.65 3.98 -7.81
C THR A 156 10.84 4.69 -8.88
N VAL A 157 9.81 5.41 -8.45
CA VAL A 157 9.05 6.32 -9.31
C VAL A 157 9.09 7.70 -8.69
N ARG A 158 9.35 8.71 -9.53
CA ARG A 158 9.47 10.10 -9.08
C ARG A 158 8.17 10.58 -8.42
N ASN A 159 8.30 11.04 -7.18
CA ASN A 159 7.26 11.72 -6.42
C ASN A 159 7.30 13.21 -6.76
N VAL A 160 6.34 13.65 -7.59
CA VAL A 160 6.21 15.03 -8.08
C VAL A 160 5.13 15.80 -7.34
#